data_AF-A0A5E4LHW8-F1
#
_entry.id   AF-A0A5E4LHW8-F1
#
_cell.length_a   1.000
_cell.length_b   1.000
_cell.length_c   1.000
_cell.angle_alpha   90.00
_cell.angle_beta   90.00
_cell.angle_gamma   90.00
#
_symmetry.space_group_name_H-M   'P 1'
#
loop_
_entity.id
_entity.type
_entity.pdbx_description
1 polymer ?
#
loop_
_entity_poly.entity_id
_entity_poly.type
_entity_poly.pdbx_seq_one_letter_code
_entity_poly.pdbx_strand_id
1 'polypeptide(L)'
;MAKMLPMIGIMLLAFPLLFGATPVEKFISDSFEPDQQVQSSAITGGYTVISVGGVETYVIDSSGKAVKDKATLQSVLEADAKSAGGFDAKVSSAQSFATEVSDAKQVNEAKCLQYLGLNMYNCTDKQSCIVACFAVPQCNLIINADGFVEAMMDYNSKRLQYATDLSSFSGNIDAIGMDTSAVDQKLSVLNDMGTLASSMAVNSIFLNRTDEQCQGGNAAKCFEYCPKIDYSSSRIESQKQNLQALKAAVASISQQAGRADAILAKSKANDDYLSTRESNFDSFRLKMLGDIADLKSKNTTFSKSVKDANASAMLSSLSNLSSAIIADGDAGYYRRATARRAEYDSAEKSVSDLMDSELAQYNNMTADMASMETNLGKSAWIIGNASVANYTAQLAQIKLNATAPATIQQIVAARAALASMGLDVAKQVASAATENPQAVAGAAAGAAASQAKGSLPCMPAFAVLAVLGFAFSRKR
;
A
#
# COMPACT_ATOMS: atom_id res chain seq x y z
N MET A 1 21.13 2.00 -43.99
CA MET A 1 21.92 3.25 -44.01
C MET A 1 21.54 4.06 -42.79
N ALA A 2 22.44 4.10 -41.83
CA ALA A 2 22.30 4.80 -40.56
C ALA A 2 22.82 6.24 -40.70
N LYS A 3 22.07 7.20 -40.18
CA LYS A 3 22.50 8.56 -39.83
C LYS A 3 21.71 8.91 -38.56
N MET A 4 22.22 8.68 -37.34
CA MET A 4 23.17 9.54 -36.62
C MET A 4 22.90 11.03 -36.85
N LEU A 5 22.11 11.63 -35.94
CA LEU A 5 22.09 13.05 -35.65
C LEU A 5 22.52 13.26 -34.18
N PRO A 6 23.19 14.39 -33.88
CA PRO A 6 24.15 14.48 -32.80
C PRO A 6 23.54 14.98 -31.49
N MET A 7 24.16 14.47 -30.44
CA MET A 7 24.16 14.91 -29.04
C MET A 7 24.69 16.35 -28.95
N ILE A 8 23.82 17.30 -28.61
CA ILE A 8 24.12 18.69 -28.18
C ILE A 8 23.01 19.01 -27.16
N GLY A 9 23.23 19.45 -25.92
CA GLY A 9 24.45 19.69 -25.17
C GLY A 9 24.14 19.66 -23.67
N ILE A 10 25.22 19.38 -22.93
CA ILE A 10 25.34 19.36 -21.48
C ILE A 10 25.26 20.79 -20.91
N MET A 11 24.84 20.87 -19.63
CA MET A 11 25.00 21.99 -18.69
C MET A 11 24.00 23.15 -18.75
N LEU A 12 22.90 22.99 -17.99
CA LEU A 12 22.25 24.09 -17.26
C LEU A 12 22.10 23.64 -15.80
N LEU A 13 23.21 23.72 -15.06
CA LEU A 13 23.28 23.41 -13.64
C LEU A 13 24.29 24.38 -13.00
N ALA A 14 23.83 25.60 -12.72
CA ALA A 14 24.31 26.47 -11.64
C ALA A 14 23.47 27.76 -11.62
N PHE A 15 22.89 28.06 -10.46
CA PHE A 15 22.04 29.21 -10.08
C PHE A 15 20.55 29.14 -10.47
N PRO A 16 19.68 28.97 -9.44
CA PRO A 16 19.26 30.14 -8.68
C PRO A 16 19.40 29.95 -7.16
N LEU A 17 20.59 30.18 -6.61
CA LEU A 17 20.69 30.58 -5.21
C LEU A 17 20.41 32.08 -5.16
N LEU A 18 19.13 32.48 -5.03
CA LEU A 18 18.64 33.79 -4.50
C LEU A 18 17.14 34.08 -4.78
N PHE A 19 16.38 33.18 -5.42
CA PHE A 19 14.92 33.25 -5.37
C PHE A 19 14.47 32.39 -4.19
N GLY A 20 13.79 32.98 -3.21
CA GLY A 20 13.26 32.24 -2.06
C GLY A 20 12.47 31.03 -2.55
N ALA A 21 12.69 29.87 -1.93
CA ALA A 21 11.97 28.64 -2.24
C ALA A 21 10.48 28.95 -2.33
N THR A 22 9.84 28.47 -3.40
CA THR A 22 8.40 28.65 -3.55
C THR A 22 7.70 28.06 -2.32
N PRO A 23 6.50 28.56 -1.92
CA PRO A 23 5.79 28.01 -0.76
C PRO A 23 5.64 26.48 -0.81
N VAL A 24 5.52 25.91 -2.02
CA VAL A 24 5.49 24.48 -2.29
C VAL A 24 6.82 23.80 -1.97
N GLU A 25 7.94 24.28 -2.51
CA GLU A 25 9.27 23.72 -2.24
C GLU A 25 9.65 23.79 -0.77
N LYS A 26 9.32 24.90 -0.10
CA LYS A 26 9.51 25.04 1.33
C LYS A 26 8.69 24.01 2.11
N PHE A 27 7.41 23.86 1.79
CA PHE A 27 6.56 22.84 2.42
C PHE A 27 7.12 21.43 2.21
N ILE A 28 7.62 21.12 1.01
CA ILE A 28 8.22 19.82 0.70
C ILE A 28 9.47 19.59 1.57
N SER A 29 10.36 20.58 1.64
CA SER A 29 11.58 20.49 2.46
C SER A 29 11.29 20.35 3.95
N ASP A 30 10.23 20.98 4.45
CA ASP A 30 9.87 20.94 5.87
C ASP A 30 9.14 19.62 6.23
N SER A 31 8.40 19.04 5.28
CA SER A 31 7.44 17.95 5.54
C SER A 31 7.91 16.56 5.08
N PHE A 32 9.02 16.47 4.35
CA PHE A 32 9.51 15.21 3.79
C PHE A 32 11.03 15.07 3.96
N GLU A 33 11.49 13.83 4.00
CA GLU A 33 12.93 13.52 3.99
C GLU A 33 13.51 13.63 2.59
N PRO A 34 14.81 13.94 2.43
CA PRO A 34 15.40 14.26 1.12
C PRO A 34 15.38 13.11 0.11
N ASP A 35 15.22 11.85 0.56
CA ASP A 35 15.17 10.67 -0.30
C ASP A 35 13.74 10.27 -0.71
N GLN A 36 12.72 11.00 -0.27
CA GLN A 36 11.35 10.73 -0.66
C GLN A 36 11.05 11.26 -2.06
N GLN A 37 10.41 10.43 -2.89
CA GLN A 37 9.93 10.85 -4.21
C GLN A 37 8.63 11.63 -4.06
N VAL A 38 8.78 12.95 -3.89
CA VAL A 38 7.66 13.89 -3.76
C VAL A 38 7.31 14.47 -5.13
N GLN A 39 6.02 14.47 -5.46
CA GLN A 39 5.45 15.09 -6.65
C GLN A 39 4.43 16.14 -6.23
N SER A 40 4.35 17.23 -6.97
CA SER A 40 3.37 18.30 -6.75
C SER A 40 2.59 18.58 -8.03
N SER A 41 1.27 18.66 -7.91
CA SER A 41 0.37 19.00 -9.02
C SER A 41 -0.54 20.15 -8.60
N ALA A 42 -0.51 21.24 -9.37
CA ALA A 42 -1.41 22.36 -9.14
C ALA A 42 -2.87 21.95 -9.43
N ILE A 43 -3.78 22.40 -8.58
CA ILE A 43 -5.22 22.20 -8.72
C ILE A 43 -5.96 23.55 -8.65
N THR A 44 -7.22 23.55 -9.04
CA THR A 44 -8.05 24.77 -9.10
C THR A 44 -8.07 25.53 -7.76
N GLY A 45 -8.14 26.87 -7.83
CA GLY A 45 -8.25 27.73 -6.65
C GLY A 45 -6.92 28.10 -5.98
N GLY A 46 -5.78 27.86 -6.65
CA GLY A 46 -4.46 28.18 -6.10
C GLY A 46 -3.99 27.17 -5.05
N TYR A 47 -4.51 25.95 -5.10
CA TYR A 47 -4.09 24.84 -4.25
C TYR A 47 -3.14 23.91 -5.01
N THR A 48 -2.38 23.11 -4.27
CA THR A 48 -1.48 22.11 -4.85
C THR A 48 -1.63 20.79 -4.11
N VAL A 49 -1.81 19.69 -4.85
CA VAL A 49 -1.78 18.33 -4.31
C VAL A 49 -0.33 17.87 -4.25
N ILE A 50 0.06 17.33 -3.10
CA ILE A 50 1.38 16.74 -2.87
C ILE A 50 1.23 15.23 -2.72
N SER A 51 2.01 14.49 -3.50
CA SER A 51 2.00 13.02 -3.52
C SER A 51 3.38 12.45 -3.22
N VAL A 52 3.43 11.35 -2.48
CA VAL A 52 4.67 10.62 -2.18
C VAL A 52 4.55 9.21 -2.72
N GLY A 53 5.45 8.82 -3.63
CA GLY A 53 5.38 7.49 -4.27
C GLY A 53 4.06 7.23 -5.01
N GLY A 54 3.48 8.28 -5.60
CA GLY A 54 2.19 8.21 -6.31
C GLY A 54 0.94 8.27 -5.41
N VAL A 55 1.11 8.39 -4.08
CA VAL A 55 -0.01 8.48 -3.14
C VAL A 55 -0.18 9.91 -2.65
N GLU A 56 -1.35 10.49 -2.90
CA GLU A 56 -1.71 11.83 -2.42
C GLU A 56 -1.67 11.88 -0.89
N THR A 57 -0.89 12.82 -0.35
CA THR A 57 -0.59 12.92 1.08
C THR A 57 -1.03 14.26 1.66
N TYR A 58 -0.89 15.36 0.92
CA TYR A 58 -1.37 16.68 1.36
C TYR A 58 -2.06 17.42 0.21
N VAL A 59 -2.94 18.34 0.58
CA VAL A 59 -3.27 19.51 -0.25
C VAL A 59 -2.79 20.74 0.49
N ILE A 60 -2.06 21.61 -0.20
CA ILE A 60 -1.56 22.87 0.34
C ILE A 60 -2.21 24.06 -0.35
N ASP A 61 -2.43 25.12 0.40
CA ASP A 61 -2.88 26.41 -0.13
C ASP A 61 -1.74 27.20 -0.78
N SER A 62 -2.07 28.35 -1.37
CA SER A 62 -1.10 29.26 -2.00
C SER A 62 -0.05 29.83 -1.04
N SER A 63 -0.29 29.75 0.27
CA SER A 63 0.68 30.14 1.30
C SER A 63 1.63 29.01 1.69
N GLY A 64 1.49 27.83 1.09
CA GLY A 64 2.28 26.64 1.40
C GLY A 64 1.84 25.94 2.69
N LYS A 65 0.60 26.17 3.16
CA LYS A 65 0.08 25.51 4.36
C LYS A 65 -0.83 24.35 3.98
N ALA A 66 -0.66 23.22 4.68
CA ALA A 66 -1.54 22.08 4.55
C ALA A 66 -2.98 22.41 4.96
N VAL A 67 -3.93 22.05 4.11
CA VAL A 67 -5.37 22.09 4.41
C VAL A 67 -5.69 20.95 5.36
N LYS A 68 -5.98 21.27 6.62
CA LYS A 68 -6.25 20.29 7.69
C LYS A 68 -7.74 20.08 7.97
N ASP A 69 -8.59 20.94 7.44
CA ASP A 69 -10.04 20.85 7.61
C ASP A 69 -10.66 19.99 6.50
N LYS A 70 -11.42 18.96 6.89
CA LYS A 70 -12.04 18.02 5.95
C LYS A 70 -13.02 18.72 5.00
N ALA A 71 -13.85 19.63 5.50
CA ALA A 71 -14.86 20.29 4.69
C ALA A 71 -14.21 21.19 3.62
N THR A 72 -13.17 21.92 4.01
CA THR A 72 -12.35 22.74 3.10
C THR A 72 -11.65 21.87 2.07
N LEU A 73 -11.01 20.78 2.49
CA LEU A 73 -10.33 19.85 1.59
C LEU A 73 -11.30 19.26 0.56
N GLN A 74 -12.45 18.77 1.01
CA GLN A 74 -13.50 18.27 0.13
C GLN A 74 -13.96 19.36 -0.85
N SER A 75 -14.25 20.56 -0.37
CA SER A 75 -14.71 21.67 -1.22
C SER A 75 -13.69 22.04 -2.31
N VAL A 76 -12.40 22.06 -1.98
CA VAL A 76 -11.31 22.33 -2.94
C VAL A 76 -11.23 21.22 -3.99
N LEU A 77 -11.28 19.95 -3.57
CA LEU A 77 -11.24 18.81 -4.47
C LEU A 77 -12.48 18.71 -5.37
N GLU A 78 -13.66 19.07 -4.87
CA GLU A 78 -14.89 19.18 -5.66
C GLU A 78 -14.80 20.31 -6.70
N ALA A 79 -14.27 21.47 -6.32
CA ALA A 79 -14.06 22.58 -7.24
C ALA A 79 -13.07 22.22 -8.36
N ASP A 80 -12.00 21.51 -8.02
CA ASP A 80 -11.04 20.99 -8.98
C ASP A 80 -11.70 19.98 -9.94
N ALA A 81 -12.45 19.01 -9.42
CA ALA A 81 -13.18 18.04 -10.23
C ALA A 81 -14.22 18.69 -11.16
N LYS A 82 -14.94 19.71 -10.69
CA LYS A 82 -15.87 20.50 -11.52
C LYS A 82 -15.15 21.22 -12.66
N SER A 83 -14.03 21.87 -12.35
CA SER A 83 -13.26 22.62 -13.34
C SER A 83 -12.65 21.70 -14.38
N ALA A 84 -11.94 20.65 -13.96
CA ALA A 84 -11.33 19.67 -14.84
C ALA A 84 -12.37 18.93 -15.70
N GLY A 85 -13.55 18.66 -15.14
CA GLY A 85 -14.69 18.06 -15.84
C GLY A 85 -15.47 19.03 -16.72
N GLY A 86 -15.17 20.34 -16.70
CA GLY A 86 -15.91 21.37 -17.44
C GLY A 86 -17.39 21.42 -17.08
N PHE A 87 -17.73 21.20 -15.81
CA PHE A 87 -19.11 21.01 -15.32
C PHE A 87 -20.03 22.20 -15.70
N ASP A 88 -19.62 23.42 -15.38
CA ASP A 88 -20.45 24.63 -15.58
C ASP A 88 -20.75 24.89 -17.07
N ALA A 89 -19.79 24.64 -17.95
CA ALA A 89 -19.97 24.78 -19.39
C ALA A 89 -20.99 23.75 -19.94
N LYS A 90 -20.97 22.51 -19.44
CA LYS A 90 -21.90 21.46 -19.84
C LYS A 90 -23.33 21.75 -19.37
N VAL A 91 -23.48 22.24 -18.14
CA VAL A 91 -24.77 22.70 -17.60
C VAL A 91 -25.31 23.89 -18.39
N SER A 92 -24.46 24.88 -18.69
CA SER A 92 -24.86 26.05 -19.50
C SER A 92 -25.33 25.64 -20.90
N SER A 93 -24.64 24.69 -21.54
CA SER A 93 -25.06 24.12 -22.82
C SER A 93 -26.39 23.37 -22.73
N ALA A 94 -26.69 22.72 -21.59
CA ALA A 94 -27.98 22.07 -21.37
C ALA A 94 -29.11 23.09 -21.18
N GLN A 95 -28.83 24.23 -20.55
CA GLN A 95 -29.78 25.33 -20.37
C GLN A 95 -30.15 26.01 -21.69
N SER A 96 -29.18 26.21 -22.61
CA SER A 96 -29.45 26.84 -23.91
C SER A 96 -30.15 25.94 -24.92
N PHE A 97 -30.00 24.62 -24.77
CA PHE A 97 -30.49 23.62 -25.72
C PHE A 97 -31.98 23.79 -26.12
N ALA A 98 -32.86 24.01 -25.15
CA ALA A 98 -34.29 24.05 -25.42
C ALA A 98 -34.69 25.24 -26.33
N THR A 99 -34.09 26.41 -26.07
CA THR A 99 -34.25 27.60 -26.90
C THR A 99 -33.70 27.37 -28.30
N GLU A 100 -32.49 26.81 -28.39
CA GLU A 100 -31.86 26.51 -29.67
C GLU A 100 -32.71 25.59 -30.56
N VAL A 101 -33.28 24.53 -29.98
CA VAL A 101 -34.19 23.60 -30.68
C VAL A 101 -35.51 24.26 -31.05
N SER A 102 -36.06 25.10 -30.17
CA SER A 102 -37.30 25.85 -30.44
C SER A 102 -37.11 26.79 -31.64
N ASP A 103 -36.03 27.56 -31.66
CA ASP A 103 -35.73 28.53 -32.71
C ASP A 103 -35.52 27.85 -34.08
N ALA A 104 -34.85 26.69 -34.09
CA ALA A 104 -34.59 25.93 -35.32
C ALA A 104 -35.88 25.46 -36.03
N LYS A 105 -36.92 25.09 -35.26
CA LYS A 105 -38.17 24.57 -35.84
C LYS A 105 -39.24 25.64 -36.06
N GLN A 106 -39.22 26.75 -35.32
CA GLN A 106 -40.32 27.71 -35.20
C GLN A 106 -40.88 28.19 -36.55
N VAL A 107 -40.01 28.61 -37.47
CA VAL A 107 -40.43 29.24 -38.74
C VAL A 107 -41.16 28.25 -39.65
N ASN A 108 -40.61 27.06 -39.86
CA ASN A 108 -41.20 26.08 -40.77
C ASN A 108 -42.39 25.36 -40.12
N GLU A 109 -42.35 25.15 -38.80
CA GLU A 109 -43.48 24.60 -38.05
C GLU A 109 -44.68 25.54 -38.12
N ALA A 110 -44.50 26.84 -37.88
CA ALA A 110 -45.58 27.83 -37.98
C ALA A 110 -46.22 27.85 -39.38
N LYS A 111 -45.41 27.79 -40.45
CA LYS A 111 -45.91 27.69 -41.83
C LYS A 111 -46.72 26.43 -42.07
N CYS A 112 -46.22 25.28 -41.61
CA CYS A 112 -46.94 24.01 -41.74
C CYS A 112 -48.28 24.02 -40.98
N LEU A 113 -48.30 24.59 -39.77
CA LEU A 113 -49.54 24.76 -39.00
C LEU A 113 -50.55 25.64 -39.73
N GLN A 114 -50.08 26.71 -40.39
CA GLN A 114 -50.93 27.57 -41.23
C GLN A 114 -51.46 26.82 -42.45
N TYR A 115 -50.65 26.00 -43.13
CA TYR A 115 -51.09 25.25 -44.31
C TYR A 115 -52.11 24.16 -43.97
N LEU A 116 -52.04 23.59 -42.77
CA LEU A 116 -52.94 22.55 -42.30
C LEU A 116 -54.12 23.08 -41.46
N GLY A 117 -54.18 24.39 -41.20
CA GLY A 117 -55.18 25.04 -40.35
C GLY A 117 -55.12 24.66 -38.86
N LEU A 118 -54.01 24.04 -38.44
CA LEU A 118 -53.76 23.61 -37.06
C LEU A 118 -53.50 24.77 -36.10
N ASN A 119 -53.26 25.98 -36.63
CA ASN A 119 -53.17 27.20 -35.84
C ASN A 119 -54.55 27.77 -35.48
N MET A 120 -55.63 27.35 -36.15
CA MET A 120 -56.99 27.85 -35.94
C MET A 120 -57.87 26.82 -35.21
N TYR A 121 -57.69 25.53 -35.50
CA TYR A 121 -58.48 24.45 -34.92
C TYR A 121 -57.58 23.27 -34.53
N ASN A 122 -57.95 22.58 -33.45
CA ASN A 122 -57.25 21.37 -33.03
C ASN A 122 -57.52 20.21 -34.00
N CYS A 123 -56.56 19.30 -34.11
CA CYS A 123 -56.64 18.06 -34.89
C CYS A 123 -56.27 16.88 -33.99
N THR A 124 -57.27 16.30 -33.33
CA THR A 124 -57.09 15.18 -32.39
C THR A 124 -57.74 13.89 -32.87
N ASP A 125 -58.72 14.02 -33.75
CA ASP A 125 -59.45 12.94 -34.40
C ASP A 125 -59.72 13.30 -35.86
N LYS A 126 -60.18 12.32 -36.64
CA LYS A 126 -60.40 12.50 -38.08
C LYS A 126 -61.32 13.70 -38.40
N GLN A 127 -62.38 13.90 -37.62
CA GLN A 127 -63.37 14.95 -37.85
C GLN A 127 -62.78 16.35 -37.58
N SER A 128 -62.08 16.51 -36.46
CA SER A 128 -61.44 17.78 -36.07
C SER A 128 -60.30 18.16 -37.03
N CYS A 129 -59.54 17.18 -37.53
CA CYS A 129 -58.52 17.42 -38.55
C CYS A 129 -59.11 17.85 -39.90
N ILE A 130 -60.26 17.28 -40.29
CA ILE A 130 -60.99 17.73 -41.48
C ILE A 130 -61.47 19.18 -41.32
N VAL A 131 -62.00 19.53 -40.14
CA VAL A 131 -62.40 20.92 -39.84
C VAL A 131 -61.22 21.89 -39.89
N ALA A 132 -60.09 21.53 -39.29
CA ALA A 132 -58.87 22.31 -39.34
C ALA A 132 -58.40 22.52 -40.79
N CYS A 133 -58.40 21.47 -41.60
CA CYS A 133 -58.02 21.54 -43.00
C CYS A 133 -58.99 22.40 -43.84
N PHE A 134 -60.30 22.29 -43.65
CA PHE A 134 -61.28 23.12 -44.38
C PHE A 134 -61.17 24.62 -44.05
N ALA A 135 -60.62 24.98 -42.90
CA ALA A 135 -60.36 26.38 -42.56
C ALA A 135 -59.32 27.05 -43.47
N VAL A 136 -58.57 26.26 -44.26
CA VAL A 136 -57.51 26.74 -45.15
C VAL A 136 -57.80 26.31 -46.60
N PRO A 137 -57.94 27.25 -47.55
CA PRO A 137 -58.31 26.92 -48.94
C PRO A 137 -57.36 25.93 -49.63
N GLN A 138 -56.07 25.97 -49.31
CA GLN A 138 -55.06 25.08 -49.90
C GLN A 138 -55.21 23.62 -49.43
N CYS A 139 -55.67 23.42 -48.19
CA CYS A 139 -55.79 22.08 -47.59
C CYS A 139 -57.07 21.36 -48.07
N ASN A 140 -58.15 22.13 -48.29
CA ASN A 140 -59.40 21.64 -48.86
C ASN A 140 -59.21 20.87 -50.18
N LEU A 141 -58.21 21.22 -50.99
CA LEU A 141 -57.95 20.57 -52.28
C LEU A 141 -57.36 19.15 -52.15
N ILE A 142 -56.75 18.82 -51.01
CA ILE A 142 -56.02 17.57 -50.80
C ILE A 142 -56.63 16.70 -49.68
N ILE A 143 -57.60 17.22 -48.92
CA ILE A 143 -58.18 16.54 -47.75
C ILE A 143 -58.80 15.17 -48.05
N ASN A 144 -59.31 14.98 -49.27
CA ASN A 144 -59.90 13.72 -49.72
C ASN A 144 -58.87 12.74 -50.29
N ALA A 145 -57.58 13.12 -50.35
CA ALA A 145 -56.52 12.20 -50.72
C ALA A 145 -56.36 11.15 -49.62
N ASP A 146 -56.53 9.88 -49.99
CA ASP A 146 -56.45 8.78 -49.04
C ASP A 146 -55.09 8.76 -48.31
N GLY A 147 -55.11 8.70 -46.97
CA GLY A 147 -53.95 8.79 -46.09
C GLY A 147 -53.54 10.20 -45.64
N PHE A 148 -54.09 11.28 -46.23
CA PHE A 148 -53.68 12.65 -45.90
C PHE A 148 -54.10 13.07 -44.49
N VAL A 149 -55.36 12.78 -44.10
CA VAL A 149 -55.88 13.12 -42.77
C VAL A 149 -55.11 12.35 -41.69
N GLU A 150 -54.81 11.07 -41.94
CA GLU A 150 -54.06 10.22 -41.04
C GLU A 150 -52.61 10.72 -40.86
N ALA A 151 -51.96 11.19 -41.94
CA ALA A 151 -50.64 11.81 -41.85
C ALA A 151 -50.66 13.13 -41.06
N MET A 152 -51.71 13.94 -41.22
CA MET A 152 -51.93 15.18 -40.48
C MET A 152 -52.17 14.93 -38.98
N MET A 153 -52.97 13.91 -38.65
CA MET A 153 -53.19 13.45 -37.27
C MET A 153 -51.88 13.00 -36.62
N ASP A 154 -51.13 12.13 -37.32
CA ASP A 154 -49.85 11.62 -36.85
C ASP A 154 -48.84 12.75 -36.60
N TYR A 155 -48.75 13.70 -37.54
CA TYR A 155 -47.90 14.89 -37.39
C TYR A 155 -48.30 15.72 -36.17
N ASN A 156 -49.58 16.07 -36.03
CA ASN A 156 -50.03 16.93 -34.92
C ASN A 156 -49.81 16.24 -33.56
N SER A 157 -50.10 14.94 -33.46
CA SER A 157 -49.85 14.16 -32.24
C SER A 157 -48.36 14.15 -31.86
N LYS A 158 -47.47 13.80 -32.79
CA LYS A 158 -46.02 13.77 -32.54
C LYS A 158 -45.44 15.15 -32.24
N ARG A 159 -45.93 16.20 -32.90
CA ARG A 159 -45.54 17.59 -32.63
C ARG A 159 -45.88 18.02 -31.21
N LEU A 160 -47.09 17.70 -30.74
CA LEU A 160 -47.52 18.00 -29.37
C LEU A 160 -46.70 17.21 -28.34
N GLN A 161 -46.43 15.93 -28.62
CA GLN A 161 -45.54 15.12 -27.78
C GLN A 161 -44.12 15.70 -27.73
N TYR A 162 -43.53 16.04 -28.88
CA TYR A 162 -42.20 16.64 -28.96
C TYR A 162 -42.12 17.97 -28.20
N ALA A 163 -43.14 18.82 -28.28
CA ALA A 163 -43.21 20.05 -27.50
C ALA A 163 -43.30 19.79 -26.00
N THR A 164 -44.02 18.74 -25.58
CA THR A 164 -44.11 18.30 -24.19
C THR A 164 -42.76 17.80 -23.69
N ASP A 165 -42.07 16.97 -24.46
CA ASP A 165 -40.76 16.43 -24.12
C ASP A 165 -39.70 17.54 -24.06
N LEU A 166 -39.72 18.49 -25.00
CA LEU A 166 -38.85 19.67 -24.98
C LEU A 166 -39.09 20.54 -23.73
N SER A 167 -40.36 20.77 -23.37
CA SER A 167 -40.72 21.51 -22.14
C SER A 167 -40.31 20.75 -20.88
N SER A 168 -40.43 19.43 -20.87
CA SER A 168 -40.00 18.55 -19.78
C SER A 168 -38.47 18.54 -19.64
N PHE A 169 -37.74 18.59 -20.77
CA PHE A 169 -36.30 18.73 -20.78
C PHE A 169 -35.86 20.07 -20.18
N SER A 170 -36.47 21.19 -20.59
CA SER A 170 -36.13 22.52 -20.04
C SER A 170 -36.55 22.70 -18.58
N GLY A 171 -37.66 22.09 -18.16
CA GLY A 171 -38.15 22.19 -16.78
C GLY A 171 -37.17 21.55 -15.80
N ASN A 172 -36.80 22.26 -14.73
CA ASN A 172 -35.83 21.77 -13.73
C ASN A 172 -34.45 21.41 -14.31
N ILE A 173 -33.99 22.07 -15.37
CA ILE A 173 -32.63 21.90 -15.88
C ILE A 173 -31.58 22.24 -14.81
N ASP A 174 -31.90 23.19 -13.91
CA ASP A 174 -31.06 23.54 -12.77
C ASP A 174 -30.94 22.41 -11.73
N ALA A 175 -31.89 21.48 -11.73
CA ALA A 175 -31.84 20.28 -10.89
C ALA A 175 -30.85 19.22 -11.42
N ILE A 176 -30.30 19.39 -12.63
CA ILE A 176 -29.23 18.51 -13.14
C ILE A 176 -28.06 18.46 -12.16
N GLY A 177 -27.78 19.54 -11.40
CA GLY A 177 -27.02 19.55 -10.15
C GLY A 177 -25.85 18.56 -10.04
N MET A 178 -25.59 18.05 -8.84
CA MET A 178 -24.66 16.94 -8.61
C MET A 178 -25.40 15.59 -8.54
N ASP A 179 -26.56 15.46 -9.18
CA ASP A 179 -27.39 14.25 -9.12
C ASP A 179 -27.38 13.49 -10.45
N THR A 180 -26.74 12.33 -10.46
CA THR A 180 -26.69 11.45 -11.63
C THR A 180 -28.07 10.99 -12.09
N SER A 181 -29.04 10.89 -11.17
CA SER A 181 -30.41 10.46 -11.46
C SER A 181 -31.16 11.53 -12.27
N ALA A 182 -30.96 12.80 -11.93
CA ALA A 182 -31.49 13.92 -12.69
C ALA A 182 -30.92 13.96 -14.11
N VAL A 183 -29.62 13.67 -14.27
CA VAL A 183 -28.99 13.53 -15.60
C VAL A 183 -29.63 12.38 -16.41
N ASP A 184 -29.85 11.22 -15.79
CA ASP A 184 -30.45 10.06 -16.46
C ASP A 184 -31.88 10.31 -16.94
N GLN A 185 -32.69 11.02 -16.14
CA GLN A 185 -34.03 11.44 -16.58
C GLN A 185 -33.97 12.31 -17.84
N LYS A 186 -33.02 13.25 -17.89
CA LYS A 186 -32.85 14.14 -19.05
C LYS A 186 -32.34 13.39 -20.28
N LEU A 187 -31.44 12.43 -20.10
CA LEU A 187 -31.01 11.53 -21.17
C LEU A 187 -32.16 10.71 -21.74
N SER A 188 -33.08 10.21 -20.90
CA SER A 188 -34.29 9.51 -21.36
C SER A 188 -35.14 10.41 -22.24
N VAL A 189 -35.41 11.64 -21.80
CA VAL A 189 -36.20 12.62 -22.59
C VAL A 189 -35.53 12.90 -23.94
N LEU A 190 -34.21 13.06 -23.99
CA LEU A 190 -33.50 13.24 -25.27
C LEU A 190 -33.57 12.01 -26.19
N ASN A 191 -33.66 10.79 -25.64
CA ASN A 191 -33.85 9.58 -26.44
C ASN A 191 -35.24 9.55 -27.07
N ASP A 192 -36.27 9.90 -26.30
CA ASP A 192 -37.65 9.99 -26.78
C ASP A 192 -37.78 11.09 -27.85
N MET A 193 -37.21 12.27 -27.59
CA MET A 193 -37.14 13.37 -28.56
C MET A 193 -36.41 12.96 -29.85
N GLY A 194 -35.29 12.26 -29.78
CA GLY A 194 -34.55 11.79 -30.95
C GLY A 194 -35.34 10.78 -31.79
N THR A 195 -36.10 9.91 -31.13
CA THR A 195 -37.00 8.95 -31.79
C THR A 195 -38.16 9.69 -32.48
N LEU A 196 -38.77 10.66 -31.80
CA LEU A 196 -39.83 11.49 -32.36
C LEU A 196 -39.33 12.32 -33.54
N ALA A 197 -38.19 13.00 -33.40
CA ALA A 197 -37.59 13.80 -34.48
C ALA A 197 -37.36 12.96 -35.75
N SER A 198 -36.82 11.74 -35.59
CA SER A 198 -36.60 10.82 -36.70
C SER A 198 -37.91 10.35 -37.35
N SER A 199 -38.93 10.07 -36.53
CA SER A 199 -40.25 9.67 -37.02
C SER A 199 -41.01 10.80 -37.72
N MET A 200 -40.87 12.03 -37.23
CA MET A 200 -41.49 13.23 -37.81
C MET A 200 -40.81 13.62 -39.13
N ALA A 201 -39.49 13.44 -39.26
CA ALA A 201 -38.75 13.73 -40.48
C ALA A 201 -39.21 12.91 -41.70
N VAL A 202 -39.81 11.73 -41.47
CA VAL A 202 -40.34 10.84 -42.51
C VAL A 202 -41.87 10.86 -42.59
N ASN A 203 -42.54 11.80 -41.94
CA ASN A 203 -43.99 11.93 -42.06
C ASN A 203 -44.37 12.37 -43.48
N SER A 204 -45.36 11.68 -44.07
CA SER A 204 -45.87 11.87 -45.43
C SER A 204 -46.23 13.31 -45.80
N ILE A 205 -46.53 14.16 -44.83
CA ILE A 205 -46.88 15.57 -45.05
C ILE A 205 -45.67 16.40 -45.52
N PHE A 206 -44.44 15.98 -45.19
CA PHE A 206 -43.19 16.66 -45.56
C PHE A 206 -42.48 16.03 -46.76
N LEU A 207 -42.71 14.73 -46.97
CA LEU A 207 -42.00 13.97 -47.98
C LEU A 207 -42.36 14.46 -49.37
N ASN A 208 -41.34 14.64 -50.21
CA ASN A 208 -41.48 15.04 -51.59
C ASN A 208 -41.23 13.84 -52.52
N ARG A 209 -41.65 13.96 -53.78
CA ARG A 209 -41.47 12.88 -54.79
C ARG A 209 -40.01 12.45 -55.04
N THR A 210 -39.03 13.25 -54.60
CA THR A 210 -37.60 12.95 -54.74
C THR A 210 -37.02 12.21 -53.53
N ASP A 211 -37.74 12.13 -52.41
CA ASP A 211 -37.32 11.41 -51.22
C ASP A 211 -37.38 9.89 -51.44
N GLU A 212 -36.40 9.15 -50.91
CA GLU A 212 -36.24 7.70 -51.12
C GLU A 212 -37.49 6.90 -50.69
N GLN A 213 -38.18 7.33 -49.62
CA GLN A 213 -39.40 6.69 -49.13
C GLN A 213 -40.60 6.80 -50.10
N CYS A 214 -40.50 7.69 -51.09
CA CYS A 214 -41.52 7.97 -52.09
C CYS A 214 -41.26 7.26 -53.42
N GLN A 215 -40.12 6.58 -53.56
CA GLN A 215 -39.70 5.92 -54.80
C GLN A 215 -39.98 4.40 -54.72
N GLY A 216 -41.12 3.96 -55.25
CA GLY A 216 -41.46 2.52 -55.37
C GLY A 216 -42.96 2.23 -55.55
N GLY A 217 -43.30 1.05 -56.10
CA GLY A 217 -44.70 0.66 -56.40
C GLY A 217 -45.62 0.43 -55.18
N ASN A 218 -45.07 0.50 -53.97
CA ASN A 218 -45.77 0.50 -52.68
C ASN A 218 -45.40 1.75 -51.83
N ALA A 219 -44.93 2.83 -52.46
CA ALA A 219 -44.46 4.02 -51.76
C ALA A 219 -45.55 4.63 -50.87
N ALA A 220 -45.15 5.08 -49.67
CA ALA A 220 -45.99 5.92 -48.84
C ALA A 220 -46.45 7.13 -49.68
N LYS A 221 -47.71 7.54 -49.55
CA LYS A 221 -48.19 8.74 -50.24
C LYS A 221 -47.42 9.94 -49.71
N CYS A 222 -46.63 10.57 -50.57
CA CYS A 222 -45.84 11.73 -50.25
C CYS A 222 -46.58 12.95 -50.75
N PHE A 223 -47.01 13.81 -49.82
CA PHE A 223 -47.91 14.90 -50.13
C PHE A 223 -47.19 16.20 -50.48
N GLU A 224 -45.88 16.32 -50.16
CA GLU A 224 -45.08 17.52 -50.38
C GLU A 224 -45.80 18.80 -49.91
N TYR A 225 -46.53 18.69 -48.80
CA TYR A 225 -47.53 19.68 -48.41
C TYR A 225 -46.97 20.73 -47.45
N CYS A 226 -46.09 20.30 -46.53
CA CYS A 226 -45.38 21.18 -45.62
C CYS A 226 -43.89 21.27 -45.95
N PRO A 227 -43.24 22.43 -45.67
CA PRO A 227 -41.78 22.50 -45.70
C PRO A 227 -41.18 21.56 -44.66
N LYS A 228 -40.01 20.97 -44.97
CA LYS A 228 -39.26 20.16 -44.00
C LYS A 228 -38.90 21.01 -42.78
N ILE A 229 -39.13 20.46 -41.59
CA ILE A 229 -38.88 21.10 -40.30
C ILE A 229 -37.61 20.50 -39.70
N ASP A 230 -36.70 21.35 -39.23
CA ASP A 230 -35.50 20.91 -38.51
C ASP A 230 -35.85 20.62 -37.04
N TYR A 231 -36.13 19.36 -36.73
CA TYR A 231 -36.30 18.88 -35.35
C TYR A 231 -34.95 18.65 -34.63
N SER A 232 -33.85 19.20 -35.16
CA SER A 232 -32.55 19.32 -34.48
C SER A 232 -31.95 17.98 -34.04
N SER A 233 -32.11 16.91 -34.83
CA SER A 233 -31.60 15.56 -34.50
C SER A 233 -30.11 15.54 -34.16
N SER A 234 -29.29 16.35 -34.87
CA SER A 234 -27.86 16.48 -34.58
C SER A 234 -27.57 17.17 -33.25
N ARG A 235 -28.36 18.20 -32.88
CA ARG A 235 -28.23 18.88 -31.58
C ARG A 235 -28.68 17.98 -30.45
N ILE A 236 -29.76 17.21 -30.63
CA ILE A 236 -30.21 16.21 -29.66
C ILE A 236 -29.08 15.22 -29.35
N GLU A 237 -28.44 14.68 -30.38
CA GLU A 237 -27.34 13.72 -30.20
C GLU A 237 -26.11 14.35 -29.54
N SER A 238 -25.72 15.56 -29.95
CA SER A 238 -24.66 16.32 -29.29
C SER A 238 -24.98 16.57 -27.81
N GLN A 239 -26.24 16.88 -27.48
CA GLN A 239 -26.65 17.12 -26.11
C GLN A 239 -26.69 15.83 -25.27
N LYS A 240 -26.99 14.67 -25.87
CA LYS A 240 -26.85 13.37 -25.19
C LYS A 240 -25.40 13.11 -24.81
N GLN A 241 -24.46 13.31 -25.73
CA GLN A 241 -23.03 13.14 -25.46
C GLN A 241 -22.56 14.11 -24.37
N ASN A 242 -23.03 15.36 -24.41
CA ASN A 242 -22.76 16.36 -23.39
C ASN A 242 -23.25 15.92 -22.00
N LEU A 243 -24.49 15.42 -21.88
CA LEU A 243 -25.05 14.92 -20.62
C LEU A 243 -24.38 13.62 -20.14
N GLN A 244 -23.97 12.73 -21.03
CA GLN A 244 -23.18 11.55 -20.65
C GLN A 244 -21.83 11.94 -20.06
N ALA A 245 -21.14 12.91 -20.67
CA ALA A 245 -19.90 13.45 -20.13
C ALA A 245 -20.13 14.17 -18.79
N LEU A 246 -21.25 14.88 -18.64
CA LEU A 246 -21.65 15.50 -17.38
C LEU A 246 -21.90 14.45 -16.27
N LYS A 247 -22.56 13.33 -16.60
CA LYS A 247 -22.77 12.21 -15.67
C LYS A 247 -21.45 11.67 -15.13
N ALA A 248 -20.46 11.48 -16.00
CA ALA A 248 -19.13 11.04 -15.59
C ALA A 248 -18.44 12.07 -14.68
N ALA A 249 -18.56 13.36 -14.97
CA ALA A 249 -18.03 14.43 -14.13
C ALA A 249 -18.70 14.46 -12.74
N VAL A 250 -20.03 14.32 -12.65
CA VAL A 250 -20.76 14.23 -11.38
C VAL A 250 -20.31 13.03 -10.54
N ALA A 251 -20.13 11.87 -11.17
CA ALA A 251 -19.63 10.68 -10.48
C ALA A 251 -18.20 10.87 -9.95
N SER A 252 -17.35 11.64 -10.64
CA SER A 252 -16.03 12.01 -10.13
C SER A 252 -16.14 12.95 -8.91
N ILE A 253 -17.08 13.90 -8.93
CA ILE A 253 -17.29 14.84 -7.82
C ILE A 253 -17.75 14.10 -6.55
N SER A 254 -18.65 13.11 -6.67
CA SER A 254 -19.14 12.37 -5.49
C SER A 254 -18.06 11.53 -4.79
N GLN A 255 -16.95 11.21 -5.47
CA GLN A 255 -15.81 10.50 -4.90
C GLN A 255 -14.88 11.41 -4.09
N GLN A 256 -15.00 12.74 -4.19
CA GLN A 256 -14.04 13.66 -3.57
C GLN A 256 -14.10 13.63 -2.03
N ALA A 257 -15.24 13.28 -1.43
CA ALA A 257 -15.34 13.07 0.01
C ALA A 257 -14.42 11.93 0.50
N GLY A 258 -14.41 10.79 -0.20
CA GLY A 258 -13.55 9.66 0.14
C GLY A 258 -12.07 9.95 -0.12
N ARG A 259 -11.76 10.67 -1.20
CA ARG A 259 -10.40 11.16 -1.50
C ARG A 259 -9.90 12.12 -0.42
N ALA A 260 -10.74 13.06 0.04
CA ALA A 260 -10.41 13.98 1.13
C ALA A 260 -10.08 13.22 2.44
N ASP A 261 -10.87 12.21 2.79
CA ASP A 261 -10.61 11.36 3.96
C ASP A 261 -9.26 10.64 3.85
N ALA A 262 -8.94 10.09 2.68
CA ALA A 262 -7.67 9.40 2.44
C ALA A 262 -6.47 10.35 2.58
N ILE A 263 -6.54 11.54 1.97
CA ILE A 263 -5.49 12.57 2.07
C ILE A 263 -5.32 12.99 3.53
N LEU A 264 -6.43 13.27 4.25
CA LEU A 264 -6.35 13.71 5.65
C LEU A 264 -5.73 12.64 6.57
N ALA A 265 -6.06 11.37 6.35
CA ALA A 265 -5.46 10.27 7.10
C ALA A 265 -3.95 10.16 6.82
N LYS A 266 -3.52 10.33 5.57
CA LYS A 266 -2.11 10.31 5.17
C LYS A 266 -1.34 11.53 5.69
N SER A 267 -1.91 12.73 5.60
CA SER A 267 -1.32 13.94 6.16
C SER A 267 -1.13 13.82 7.66
N LYS A 268 -2.13 13.31 8.38
CA LYS A 268 -2.04 13.10 9.83
C LYS A 268 -0.94 12.12 10.19
N ALA A 269 -0.89 10.97 9.51
CA ALA A 269 0.16 9.97 9.75
C ALA A 269 1.57 10.52 9.48
N ASN A 270 1.72 11.39 8.48
CA ASN A 270 2.99 12.04 8.20
C ASN A 270 3.32 13.13 9.23
N ASP A 271 2.36 13.97 9.64
CA ASP A 271 2.53 14.96 10.72
C ASP A 271 2.93 14.29 12.05
N ASP A 272 2.27 13.19 12.42
CA ASP A 272 2.58 12.40 13.63
C ASP A 272 3.99 11.82 13.55
N TYR A 273 4.41 11.35 12.37
CA TYR A 273 5.78 10.92 12.12
C TYR A 273 6.79 12.08 12.26
N LEU A 274 6.56 13.21 11.60
CA LEU A 274 7.46 14.37 11.63
C LEU A 274 7.66 14.91 13.04
N SER A 275 6.61 14.92 13.85
CA SER A 275 6.67 15.39 15.25
C SER A 275 7.43 14.45 16.19
N THR A 276 7.61 13.18 15.81
CA THR A 276 8.24 12.16 16.68
C THR A 276 9.54 11.59 16.14
N ARG A 277 9.87 11.81 14.85
CA ARG A 277 11.01 11.18 14.16
C ARG A 277 12.35 11.39 14.87
N GLU A 278 12.63 12.62 15.30
CA GLU A 278 13.90 12.99 15.94
C GLU A 278 14.04 12.30 17.29
N SER A 279 13.04 12.42 18.16
CA SER A 279 13.00 11.73 19.46
C SER A 279 13.10 10.20 19.35
N ASN A 280 12.40 9.61 18.37
CA ASN A 280 12.43 8.17 18.11
C ASN A 280 13.83 7.71 17.65
N PHE A 281 14.49 8.50 16.82
CA PHE A 281 15.86 8.23 16.39
C PHE A 281 16.88 8.46 17.50
N ASP A 282 16.75 9.54 18.28
CA ASP A 282 17.64 9.81 19.41
C ASP A 282 17.58 8.71 20.47
N SER A 283 16.37 8.23 20.79
CA SER A 283 16.18 7.10 21.69
C SER A 283 16.90 5.85 21.17
N PHE A 284 16.83 5.61 19.86
CA PHE A 284 17.53 4.50 19.21
C PHE A 284 19.04 4.69 19.23
N ARG A 285 19.53 5.89 18.89
CA ARG A 285 20.94 6.27 18.90
C ARG A 285 21.56 6.07 20.28
N LEU A 286 20.90 6.56 21.33
CA LEU A 286 21.36 6.41 22.71
C LEU A 286 21.44 4.93 23.12
N LYS A 287 20.43 4.11 22.76
CA LYS A 287 20.48 2.67 22.97
C LYS A 287 21.69 2.05 22.26
N MET A 288 21.90 2.33 20.98
CA MET A 288 23.02 1.76 20.22
C MET A 288 24.38 2.11 20.84
N LEU A 289 24.56 3.37 21.26
CA LEU A 289 25.80 3.81 21.90
C LEU A 289 26.03 3.11 23.24
N GLY A 290 24.97 2.91 24.03
CA GLY A 290 25.00 2.14 25.28
C GLY A 290 25.38 0.68 25.04
N ASP A 291 24.66 -0.01 24.15
CA ASP A 291 24.90 -1.42 23.80
C ASP A 291 26.36 -1.64 23.33
N ILE A 292 26.90 -0.73 22.51
CA ILE A 292 28.31 -0.81 22.04
C ILE A 292 29.29 -0.60 23.19
N ALA A 293 29.03 0.34 24.10
CA ALA A 293 29.87 0.57 25.26
C ALA A 293 29.90 -0.67 26.19
N ASP A 294 28.73 -1.27 26.41
CA ASP A 294 28.58 -2.48 27.20
C ASP A 294 29.28 -3.67 26.55
N LEU A 295 29.11 -3.88 25.25
CA LEU A 295 29.82 -4.94 24.52
C LEU A 295 31.34 -4.72 24.47
N LYS A 296 31.83 -3.48 24.40
CA LYS A 296 33.27 -3.18 24.51
C LYS A 296 33.82 -3.52 25.90
N SER A 297 33.07 -3.19 26.95
CA SER A 297 33.40 -3.56 28.33
C SER A 297 33.41 -5.08 28.51
N LYS A 298 32.37 -5.76 28.00
CA LYS A 298 32.25 -7.22 27.97
C LYS A 298 33.42 -7.86 27.22
N ASN A 299 33.78 -7.35 26.04
CA ASN A 299 34.92 -7.84 25.25
C ASN A 299 36.26 -7.67 25.99
N THR A 300 36.43 -6.58 26.75
CA THR A 300 37.64 -6.35 27.56
C THR A 300 37.77 -7.38 28.70
N THR A 301 36.65 -7.84 29.26
CA THR A 301 36.64 -8.90 30.27
C THR A 301 36.81 -10.28 29.63
N PHE A 302 36.06 -10.53 28.55
CA PHE A 302 36.12 -11.74 27.74
C PHE A 302 37.54 -12.04 27.23
N SER A 303 38.23 -11.04 26.67
CA SER A 303 39.58 -11.17 26.10
C SER A 303 40.67 -11.50 27.12
N LYS A 304 40.40 -11.35 28.43
CA LYS A 304 41.31 -11.83 29.49
C LYS A 304 41.26 -13.34 29.65
N SER A 305 40.13 -13.97 29.32
CA SER A 305 39.90 -15.41 29.47
C SER A 305 40.02 -16.16 28.14
N VAL A 306 39.45 -15.59 27.08
CA VAL A 306 39.29 -16.22 25.77
C VAL A 306 39.95 -15.37 24.69
N LYS A 307 40.77 -16.00 23.85
CA LYS A 307 41.36 -15.37 22.67
C LYS A 307 40.56 -15.75 21.42
N ASP A 308 39.57 -14.92 21.08
CA ASP A 308 38.81 -15.04 19.83
C ASP A 308 38.89 -13.76 18.98
N ALA A 309 39.31 -13.93 17.73
CA ALA A 309 39.39 -12.84 16.76
C ALA A 309 38.02 -12.48 16.18
N ASN A 310 37.06 -13.42 16.17
CA ASN A 310 35.74 -13.20 15.59
C ASN A 310 34.91 -12.25 16.45
N ALA A 311 34.93 -12.38 17.78
CA ALA A 311 34.27 -11.46 18.70
C ALA A 311 34.66 -9.99 18.45
N SER A 312 35.97 -9.71 18.32
CA SER A 312 36.47 -8.37 18.02
C SER A 312 36.09 -7.88 16.62
N ALA A 313 36.09 -8.78 15.62
CA ALA A 313 35.70 -8.44 14.25
C ALA A 313 34.20 -8.15 14.13
N MET A 314 33.35 -8.93 14.79
CA MET A 314 31.90 -8.71 14.83
C MET A 314 31.56 -7.43 15.59
N LEU A 315 32.21 -7.16 16.72
CA LEU A 315 32.05 -5.90 17.46
C LEU A 315 32.45 -4.68 16.62
N SER A 316 33.53 -4.80 15.84
CA SER A 316 33.95 -3.73 14.90
C SER A 316 32.91 -3.53 13.79
N SER A 317 32.35 -4.61 13.25
CA SER A 317 31.30 -4.56 12.24
C SER A 317 30.01 -3.92 12.77
N LEU A 318 29.61 -4.25 14.00
CA LEU A 318 28.49 -3.62 14.70
C LEU A 318 28.72 -2.11 14.91
N SER A 319 29.94 -1.72 15.28
CA SER A 319 30.32 -0.30 15.42
C SER A 319 30.27 0.46 14.10
N ASN A 320 30.62 -0.19 12.98
CA ASN A 320 30.49 0.42 11.65
C ASN A 320 29.02 0.56 11.25
N LEU A 321 28.20 -0.46 11.54
CA LEU A 321 26.75 -0.43 11.31
C LEU A 321 26.10 0.72 12.08
N SER A 322 26.37 0.85 13.38
CA SER A 322 25.82 1.95 14.18
C SER A 322 26.27 3.31 13.67
N SER A 323 27.53 3.45 13.25
CA SER A 323 28.04 4.71 12.68
C SER A 323 27.32 5.07 11.38
N ALA A 324 27.02 4.09 10.52
CA ALA A 324 26.26 4.30 9.30
C ALA A 324 24.81 4.71 9.59
N ILE A 325 24.15 4.06 10.56
CA ILE A 325 22.80 4.42 11.00
C ILE A 325 22.78 5.85 11.58
N ILE A 326 23.80 6.20 12.37
CA ILE A 326 23.93 7.55 12.94
C ILE A 326 24.11 8.59 11.84
N ALA A 327 24.99 8.32 10.87
CA ALA A 327 25.22 9.21 9.74
C ALA A 327 23.95 9.44 8.89
N ASP A 328 23.13 8.40 8.68
CA ASP A 328 21.84 8.54 8.00
C ASP A 328 20.90 9.49 8.77
N GLY A 329 20.79 9.34 10.09
CA GLY A 329 19.92 10.19 10.91
C GLY A 329 20.43 11.63 11.04
N ASP A 330 21.74 11.83 11.20
CA ASP A 330 22.36 13.16 11.23
C ASP A 330 22.20 13.90 9.88
N ALA A 331 22.06 13.16 8.77
CA ALA A 331 21.75 13.70 7.45
C ALA A 331 20.23 13.89 7.20
N GLY A 332 19.38 13.62 8.20
CA GLY A 332 17.93 13.82 8.14
C GLY A 332 17.14 12.66 7.52
N TYR A 333 17.77 11.50 7.27
CA TYR A 333 17.12 10.28 6.75
C TYR A 333 16.62 9.37 7.89
N TYR A 334 15.73 9.89 8.74
CA TYR A 334 15.29 9.16 9.94
C TYR A 334 14.51 7.88 9.62
N ARG A 335 13.69 7.84 8.55
CA ARG A 335 13.01 6.59 8.14
C ARG A 335 14.02 5.51 7.79
N ARG A 336 15.05 5.86 7.01
CA ARG A 336 16.13 4.95 6.61
C ARG A 336 16.91 4.46 7.81
N ALA A 337 17.34 5.37 8.68
CA ALA A 337 18.09 5.04 9.89
C ALA A 337 17.30 4.10 10.81
N THR A 338 16.03 4.42 11.08
CA THR A 338 15.18 3.61 11.98
C THR A 338 14.77 2.26 11.37
N ALA A 339 14.65 2.15 10.05
CA ALA A 339 14.37 0.88 9.36
C ALA A 339 15.46 -0.17 9.59
N ARG A 340 16.70 0.25 9.88
CA ARG A 340 17.84 -0.63 10.16
C ARG A 340 17.91 -1.12 11.62
N ARG A 341 16.91 -0.80 12.46
CA ARG A 341 16.88 -1.24 13.86
C ARG A 341 16.97 -2.76 14.01
N ALA A 342 16.21 -3.51 13.21
CA ALA A 342 16.22 -4.98 13.28
C ALA A 342 17.57 -5.58 12.86
N GLU A 343 18.25 -4.97 11.87
CA GLU A 343 19.60 -5.35 11.45
C GLU A 343 20.59 -5.14 12.61
N TYR A 344 20.51 -3.98 13.26
CA TYR A 344 21.33 -3.64 14.42
C TYR A 344 21.10 -4.60 15.60
N ASP A 345 19.84 -4.77 16.03
CA ASP A 345 19.50 -5.60 17.19
C ASP A 345 19.90 -7.08 16.96
N SER A 346 19.80 -7.58 15.72
CA SER A 346 20.27 -8.92 15.36
C SER A 346 21.80 -9.05 15.44
N ALA A 347 22.53 -8.03 14.99
CA ALA A 347 24.00 -8.03 15.02
C ALA A 347 24.54 -7.88 16.45
N GLU A 348 23.93 -7.01 17.27
CA GLU A 348 24.21 -6.84 18.69
C GLU A 348 24.05 -8.16 19.44
N LYS A 349 22.88 -8.80 19.29
CA LYS A 349 22.60 -10.10 19.90
C LYS A 349 23.61 -11.17 19.51
N SER A 350 24.00 -11.22 18.24
CA SER A 350 24.96 -12.20 17.74
C SER A 350 26.35 -12.05 18.37
N VAL A 351 26.81 -10.81 18.58
CA VAL A 351 28.07 -10.53 19.30
C VAL A 351 27.95 -10.96 20.77
N SER A 352 26.84 -10.59 21.42
CA SER A 352 26.61 -10.88 22.83
C SER A 352 26.55 -12.39 23.11
N ASP A 353 25.78 -13.13 22.30
CA ASP A 353 25.59 -14.58 22.39
C ASP A 353 26.91 -15.35 22.14
N LEU A 354 27.74 -14.88 21.19
CA LEU A 354 29.07 -15.45 20.95
C LEU A 354 29.96 -15.32 22.20
N MET A 355 30.09 -14.11 22.74
CA MET A 355 30.92 -13.86 23.92
C MET A 355 30.44 -14.66 25.13
N ASP A 356 29.12 -14.75 25.35
CA ASP A 356 28.56 -15.52 26.47
C ASP A 356 28.79 -17.02 26.32
N SER A 357 28.56 -17.57 25.13
CA SER A 357 28.77 -18.98 24.83
C SER A 357 30.24 -19.38 25.04
N GLU A 358 31.16 -18.60 24.49
CA GLU A 358 32.60 -18.91 24.56
C GLU A 358 33.15 -18.70 25.98
N LEU A 359 32.71 -17.66 26.70
CA LEU A 359 33.07 -17.47 28.11
C LEU A 359 32.53 -18.60 28.99
N ALA A 360 31.31 -19.07 28.74
CA ALA A 360 30.74 -20.22 29.45
C ALA A 360 31.56 -21.50 29.19
N GLN A 361 32.03 -21.73 27.96
CA GLN A 361 32.90 -22.86 27.65
C GLN A 361 34.23 -22.80 28.42
N TYR A 362 34.84 -21.62 28.52
CA TYR A 362 36.06 -21.40 29.30
C TYR A 362 35.82 -21.64 30.80
N ASN A 363 34.74 -21.12 31.36
CA ASN A 363 34.39 -21.30 32.77
C ASN A 363 34.12 -22.76 33.10
N ASN A 364 33.41 -23.49 32.23
CA ASN A 364 33.16 -24.92 32.39
C ASN A 364 34.47 -25.72 32.34
N MET A 365 35.37 -25.42 31.40
CA MET A 365 36.70 -26.04 31.37
C MET A 365 37.48 -25.81 32.67
N THR A 366 37.45 -24.59 33.20
CA THR A 366 38.13 -24.24 34.46
C THR A 366 37.54 -25.02 35.65
N ALA A 367 36.22 -25.16 35.68
CA ALA A 367 35.54 -25.98 36.69
C ALA A 367 35.87 -27.48 36.56
N ASP A 368 35.91 -28.01 35.33
CA ASP A 368 36.30 -29.39 35.03
C ASP A 368 37.73 -29.68 35.54
N MET A 369 38.67 -28.74 35.35
CA MET A 369 40.04 -28.86 35.86
C MET A 369 40.09 -28.93 37.39
N ALA A 370 39.34 -28.07 38.08
CA ALA A 370 39.29 -28.05 39.55
C ALA A 370 38.61 -29.30 40.13
N SER A 371 37.57 -29.80 39.46
CA SER A 371 36.90 -31.05 39.80
C SER A 371 37.85 -32.24 39.64
N MET A 372 38.62 -32.30 38.55
CA MET A 372 39.63 -33.34 38.33
C MET A 372 40.71 -33.33 39.41
N GLU A 373 41.23 -32.16 39.78
CA GLU A 373 42.20 -32.00 40.87
C GLU A 373 41.68 -32.55 42.20
N THR A 374 40.43 -32.24 42.52
CA THR A 374 39.75 -32.76 43.71
C THR A 374 39.58 -34.28 43.64
N ASN A 375 39.19 -34.83 42.48
CA ASN A 375 39.03 -36.26 42.28
C ASN A 375 40.35 -37.01 42.42
N LEU A 376 41.45 -36.49 41.86
CA LEU A 376 42.78 -37.07 42.03
C LEU A 376 43.21 -37.10 43.49
N GLY A 377 42.97 -36.02 44.24
CA GLY A 377 43.22 -35.97 45.68
C GLY A 377 42.42 -37.03 46.46
N LYS A 378 41.15 -37.23 46.11
CA LYS A 378 40.30 -38.27 46.71
C LYS A 378 40.69 -39.69 46.29
N SER A 379 41.22 -39.88 45.09
CA SER A 379 41.61 -41.21 44.58
C SER A 379 43.00 -41.66 45.04
N ALA A 380 43.82 -40.78 45.62
CA ALA A 380 45.20 -41.07 46.01
C ALA A 380 45.36 -42.30 46.92
N TRP A 381 44.43 -42.53 47.83
CA TRP A 381 44.46 -43.70 48.72
C TRP A 381 44.08 -45.01 48.00
N ILE A 382 43.41 -44.95 46.84
CA ILE A 382 43.00 -46.11 46.03
C ILE A 382 44.10 -46.52 45.04
N ILE A 383 44.50 -45.57 44.18
CA ILE A 383 45.37 -45.85 43.02
C ILE A 383 46.87 -45.64 43.31
N GLY A 384 47.20 -45.20 44.53
CA GLY A 384 48.56 -44.98 44.99
C GLY A 384 49.17 -43.65 44.55
N ASN A 385 50.17 -43.19 45.32
CA ASN A 385 50.81 -41.87 45.14
C ASN A 385 51.53 -41.72 43.79
N ALA A 386 52.13 -42.79 43.25
CA ALA A 386 52.84 -42.73 41.97
C ALA A 386 51.88 -42.47 40.79
N SER A 387 50.73 -43.14 40.77
CA SER A 387 49.69 -42.95 39.75
C SER A 387 49.09 -41.55 39.83
N VAL A 388 48.80 -41.06 41.04
CA VAL A 388 48.32 -39.68 41.23
C VAL A 388 49.36 -38.65 40.80
N ALA A 389 50.65 -38.87 41.06
CA ALA A 389 51.70 -37.96 40.60
C ALA A 389 51.73 -37.83 39.07
N ASN A 390 51.60 -38.96 38.35
CA ASN A 390 51.53 -38.97 36.88
C ASN A 390 50.30 -38.20 36.36
N TYR A 391 49.12 -38.46 36.93
CA TYR A 391 47.91 -37.76 36.55
C TYR A 391 47.96 -36.27 36.92
N THR A 392 48.53 -35.92 38.07
CA THR A 392 48.73 -34.51 38.46
C THR A 392 49.63 -33.79 37.46
N ALA A 393 50.68 -34.44 36.98
CA ALA A 393 51.54 -33.89 35.94
C ALA A 393 50.79 -33.70 34.60
N GLN A 394 49.93 -34.66 34.21
CA GLN A 394 49.07 -34.51 33.02
C GLN A 394 48.07 -33.35 33.17
N LEU A 395 47.44 -33.21 34.34
CA LEU A 395 46.53 -32.09 34.62
C LEU A 395 47.26 -30.75 34.59
N ALA A 396 48.49 -30.70 35.13
CA ALA A 396 49.32 -29.50 35.04
C ALA A 396 49.65 -29.13 33.58
N GLN A 397 49.93 -30.12 32.72
CA GLN A 397 50.14 -29.88 31.30
C GLN A 397 48.87 -29.39 30.59
N ILE A 398 47.71 -29.95 30.93
CA ILE A 398 46.41 -29.48 30.40
C ILE A 398 46.15 -28.03 30.83
N LYS A 399 46.37 -27.70 32.10
CA LYS A 399 46.26 -26.32 32.62
C LYS A 399 47.20 -25.37 31.87
N LEU A 400 48.46 -25.76 31.66
CA LEU A 400 49.45 -24.95 30.96
C LEU A 400 49.02 -24.67 29.50
N ASN A 401 48.52 -25.69 28.80
CA ASN A 401 48.08 -25.57 27.40
C ASN A 401 46.81 -24.71 27.22
N ALA A 402 46.02 -24.55 28.29
CA ALA A 402 44.79 -23.77 28.32
C ALA A 402 44.89 -22.51 29.21
N THR A 403 46.11 -22.00 29.39
CA THR A 403 46.34 -20.79 30.20
C THR A 403 45.65 -19.58 29.54
N ALA A 404 44.97 -18.79 30.37
CA ALA A 404 44.33 -17.56 29.92
C ALA A 404 45.34 -16.54 29.35
N PRO A 405 45.01 -15.85 28.24
CA PRO A 405 43.81 -16.04 27.42
C PRO A 405 43.94 -17.25 26.47
N ALA A 406 42.99 -18.19 26.53
CA ALA A 406 43.01 -19.42 25.75
C ALA A 406 42.17 -19.28 24.46
N THR A 407 42.65 -19.83 23.35
CA THR A 407 41.86 -19.94 22.11
C THR A 407 40.74 -20.98 22.25
N ILE A 408 39.70 -20.89 21.42
CA ILE A 408 38.61 -21.88 21.39
C ILE A 408 39.14 -23.30 21.14
N GLN A 409 40.13 -23.44 20.25
CA GLN A 409 40.76 -24.74 19.99
C GLN A 409 41.48 -25.28 21.22
N GLN A 410 42.16 -24.43 22.00
CA GLN A 410 42.79 -24.84 23.26
C GLN A 410 41.74 -25.23 24.32
N ILE A 411 40.63 -24.50 24.40
CA ILE A 411 39.53 -24.82 25.33
C ILE A 411 38.92 -26.19 24.99
N VAL A 412 38.60 -26.43 23.72
CA VAL A 412 38.05 -27.72 23.26
C VAL A 412 39.04 -28.86 23.49
N ALA A 413 40.31 -28.67 23.13
CA ALA A 413 41.35 -29.68 23.33
C ALA A 413 41.57 -30.02 24.81
N ALA A 414 41.58 -29.02 25.69
CA ALA A 414 41.72 -29.21 27.12
C ALA A 414 40.53 -29.98 27.73
N ARG A 415 39.29 -29.66 27.32
CA ARG A 415 38.10 -30.41 27.76
C ARG A 415 38.13 -31.86 27.29
N ALA A 416 38.54 -32.11 26.05
CA ALA A 416 38.71 -33.48 25.54
C ALA A 416 39.78 -34.26 26.33
N ALA A 417 40.91 -33.62 26.64
CA ALA A 417 41.97 -34.21 27.45
C ALA A 417 41.51 -34.51 28.89
N LEU A 418 40.75 -33.60 29.52
CA LEU A 418 40.17 -33.81 30.85
C LEU A 418 39.18 -34.98 30.87
N ALA A 419 38.33 -35.09 29.85
CA ALA A 419 37.38 -36.19 29.73
C ALA A 419 38.09 -37.54 29.59
N SER A 420 39.12 -37.62 28.73
CA SER A 420 39.93 -38.84 28.57
C SER A 420 40.63 -39.20 29.88
N MET A 421 41.27 -38.23 30.52
CA MET A 421 41.94 -38.39 31.79
C MET A 421 40.99 -38.89 32.89
N GLY A 422 39.77 -38.34 32.95
CA GLY A 422 38.75 -38.77 33.90
C GLY A 422 38.32 -40.23 33.72
N LEU A 423 38.18 -40.67 32.47
CA LEU A 423 37.89 -42.08 32.16
C LEU A 423 39.03 -43.00 32.57
N ASP A 424 40.27 -42.60 32.35
CA ASP A 424 41.44 -43.41 32.71
C ASP A 424 41.67 -43.46 34.22
N VAL A 425 41.45 -42.36 34.94
CA VAL A 425 41.42 -42.34 36.42
C VAL A 425 40.32 -43.26 36.94
N ALA A 426 39.11 -43.21 36.38
CA ALA A 426 38.00 -44.07 36.81
C ALA A 426 38.29 -45.56 36.57
N LYS A 427 38.89 -45.92 35.42
CA LYS A 427 39.33 -47.29 35.15
C LYS A 427 40.38 -47.76 36.15
N GLN A 428 41.40 -46.94 36.43
CA GLN A 428 42.44 -47.29 37.40
C GLN A 428 41.87 -47.46 38.81
N VAL A 429 40.95 -46.60 39.23
CA VAL A 429 40.22 -46.74 40.51
C VAL A 429 39.46 -48.06 40.56
N ALA A 430 38.75 -48.43 39.48
CA ALA A 430 38.00 -49.69 39.40
C ALA A 430 38.92 -50.93 39.40
N SER A 431 40.03 -50.90 38.66
CA SER A 431 41.03 -51.97 38.65
C SER A 431 41.68 -52.13 40.03
N ALA A 432 42.16 -51.06 40.64
CA ALA A 432 42.74 -51.09 41.98
C ALA A 432 41.74 -51.58 43.05
N ALA A 433 40.45 -51.23 42.90
CA ALA A 433 39.39 -51.70 43.78
C ALA A 433 39.12 -53.22 43.67
N THR A 434 39.36 -53.83 42.51
CA THR A 434 39.19 -55.28 42.30
C THR A 434 40.43 -56.08 42.74
N GLU A 435 41.63 -55.51 42.62
CA GLU A 435 42.89 -56.13 43.05
C GLU A 435 43.12 -56.06 44.57
N ASN A 436 42.50 -55.10 45.28
CA ASN A 436 42.66 -54.93 46.72
C ASN A 436 41.34 -54.60 47.46
N PRO A 437 40.44 -55.59 47.65
CA PRO A 437 39.07 -55.37 48.15
C PRO A 437 39.00 -54.75 49.55
N GLN A 438 40.03 -54.95 50.38
CA GLN A 438 40.11 -54.42 51.74
C GLN A 438 40.38 -52.91 51.80
N ALA A 439 40.96 -52.32 50.74
CA ALA A 439 41.11 -50.86 50.66
C ALA A 439 39.75 -50.17 50.41
N VAL A 440 38.87 -50.79 49.61
CA VAL A 440 37.60 -50.20 49.15
C VAL A 440 36.56 -50.04 50.28
N ALA A 441 36.60 -50.90 51.30
CA ALA A 441 35.70 -50.83 52.46
C ALA A 441 35.88 -49.58 53.32
N GLY A 442 37.09 -48.98 53.33
CA GLY A 442 37.34 -47.70 54.00
C GLY A 442 36.73 -46.49 53.29
N ALA A 443 36.48 -46.58 51.97
CA ALA A 443 35.90 -45.51 51.14
C ALA A 443 34.42 -45.29 51.37
N ALA A 444 33.67 -46.40 51.47
CA ALA A 444 32.21 -46.38 51.53
C ALA A 444 31.72 -45.71 52.82
N ALA A 445 32.50 -45.81 53.92
CA ALA A 445 32.23 -45.12 55.18
C ALA A 445 32.47 -43.59 55.09
N GLY A 446 33.40 -43.13 54.26
CA GLY A 446 33.70 -41.70 54.08
C GLY A 446 32.74 -40.98 53.10
N ALA A 447 32.24 -41.68 52.08
CA ALA A 447 31.35 -41.10 51.08
C ALA A 447 29.90 -40.90 51.58
N ALA A 448 29.43 -41.76 52.50
CA ALA A 448 28.06 -41.70 53.05
C ALA A 448 27.78 -40.44 53.90
N ALA A 449 28.81 -39.75 54.39
CA ALA A 449 28.64 -38.57 55.23
C ALA A 449 28.46 -37.24 54.44
N SER A 450 28.67 -37.22 53.12
CA SER A 450 28.70 -35.97 52.32
C SER A 450 27.55 -35.79 51.31
N GLN A 451 26.63 -36.75 51.18
CA GLN A 451 25.48 -36.66 50.25
C GLN A 451 24.17 -36.14 50.88
N ALA A 452 24.20 -35.59 52.09
CA ALA A 452 23.02 -34.97 52.71
C ALA A 452 23.03 -33.44 52.55
N LYS A 453 22.98 -32.93 51.30
CA LYS A 453 22.37 -31.63 50.93
C LYS A 453 22.61 -31.34 49.43
N GLY A 454 21.57 -31.53 48.61
CA GLY A 454 21.51 -31.04 47.23
C GLY A 454 21.14 -32.09 46.18
N SER A 455 19.86 -32.48 46.16
CA SER A 455 19.14 -33.15 45.05
C SER A 455 19.37 -32.43 43.70
N LEU A 456 19.50 -33.05 42.51
CA LEU A 456 18.73 -34.11 41.81
C LEU A 456 19.43 -34.43 40.44
N PRO A 457 19.00 -35.41 39.62
CA PRO A 457 19.39 -36.82 39.61
C PRO A 457 20.22 -37.25 38.36
N CYS A 458 21.23 -38.10 38.55
CA CYS A 458 21.60 -39.09 37.54
C CYS A 458 21.68 -40.46 38.23
N MET A 459 20.89 -41.40 37.73
CA MET A 459 20.68 -42.73 38.29
C MET A 459 21.97 -43.55 38.47
N PRO A 460 22.00 -44.47 39.46
CA PRO A 460 23.18 -45.22 39.87
C PRO A 460 23.42 -46.43 38.96
N ALA A 461 24.45 -46.38 38.13
CA ALA A 461 24.90 -47.53 37.33
C ALA A 461 25.88 -48.46 38.08
N PHE A 462 26.29 -48.14 39.32
CA PHE A 462 27.37 -48.86 40.01
C PHE A 462 26.92 -49.86 41.09
N ALA A 463 25.62 -50.12 41.28
CA ALA A 463 25.14 -51.07 42.28
C ALA A 463 24.62 -52.42 41.72
N VAL A 464 24.57 -52.62 40.39
CA VAL A 464 23.96 -53.83 39.79
C VAL A 464 24.99 -54.91 39.37
N LEU A 465 26.28 -54.58 39.28
CA LEU A 465 27.31 -55.53 38.84
C LEU A 465 27.86 -56.46 39.95
N ALA A 466 27.49 -56.25 41.21
CA ALA A 466 27.88 -57.13 42.32
C ALA A 466 26.81 -58.19 42.71
N VAL A 467 25.59 -58.12 42.17
CA VAL A 467 24.49 -59.06 42.50
C VAL A 467 24.21 -60.07 41.38
N LEU A 468 24.64 -59.83 40.14
CA LEU A 468 24.42 -60.77 39.02
C LEU A 468 25.53 -61.82 38.84
N GLY A 469 26.66 -61.71 39.55
CA GLY A 469 27.75 -62.70 39.51
C GLY A 469 27.58 -63.92 40.42
N PHE A 470 26.65 -63.89 41.38
CA PHE A 470 26.42 -64.99 42.35
C PHE A 470 25.20 -65.87 42.05
N ALA A 471 24.44 -65.61 40.97
CA ALA A 471 23.23 -66.37 40.63
C ALA A 471 23.41 -67.43 39.51
N PHE A 472 24.60 -67.57 38.90
CA PHE A 472 24.88 -68.58 37.87
C PHE A 472 26.12 -69.44 38.17
N SER A 473 26.24 -69.98 39.38
CA SER A 473 27.12 -71.13 39.64
C SER A 473 26.72 -71.94 40.89
N ARG A 474 25.56 -72.62 40.88
CA ARG A 474 25.35 -73.95 41.50
C ARG A 474 23.88 -74.40 41.43
N LYS A 475 23.56 -75.19 40.41
CA LYS A 475 22.70 -76.38 40.50
C LYS A 475 22.96 -77.29 39.28
N ARG A 476 23.99 -78.13 39.41
CA ARG A 476 23.82 -79.58 39.47
C ARG A 476 24.50 -80.04 40.75
#